data_AF-W9TBE9-F1
#
_entry.id   AF-W9TBE9-F1
#
_cell.length_a   1.000
_cell.length_b   1.000
_cell.length_c   1.000
_cell.angle_alpha   90.00
_cell.angle_beta   90.00
_cell.angle_gamma   90.00
#
_symmetry.space_group_name_H-M   'P 1'
#
loop_
_entity.id
_entity.type
_entity.pdbx_description
1 polymer ?
#
loop_
_entity_poly.entity_id
_entity_poly.type
_entity_poly.pdbx_seq_one_letter_code
_entity_poly.pdbx_strand_id
1 'polypeptide(L)'
;MRGAVVSLLGTLACTPAFAEEALRITELQRCGDLFAHVRLTWCLHASGLPEAPVRLRLAGEPLPTERVERNGDRLRLTLPAAEHRSGPLWLEHDGQRSNPVWLSLGRSHVLAATADEVAENMDGLSTYLDLVSLIVEEDQDGLETARRLAEKYGAKVVGAIAPLNTYQLRLPVANLTERDAMLLRLGNEVGVDAW
;
A
#
# COMPACT_ATOMS: atom_id res chain seq x y z
N MET A 1 -36.33 -67.02 29.31
CA MET A 1 -35.14 -66.28 28.84
C MET A 1 -35.46 -65.62 27.51
N ARG A 2 -35.61 -64.30 27.46
CA ARG A 2 -35.71 -63.50 26.22
C ARG A 2 -34.73 -62.35 26.36
N GLY A 3 -33.62 -62.41 25.63
CA GLY A 3 -32.59 -61.38 25.60
C GLY A 3 -33.01 -60.25 24.67
N ALA A 4 -32.98 -59.01 25.18
CA ALA A 4 -33.17 -57.82 24.39
C ALA A 4 -31.83 -57.44 23.74
N VAL A 5 -31.81 -57.37 22.41
CA VAL A 5 -30.72 -56.80 21.63
C VAL A 5 -30.95 -55.30 21.55
N VAL A 6 -30.07 -54.51 22.16
CA VAL A 6 -30.05 -53.05 22.02
C VAL A 6 -29.05 -52.71 20.93
N SER A 7 -29.55 -52.31 19.76
CA SER A 7 -28.73 -51.74 18.69
C SER A 7 -28.39 -50.29 19.05
N LEU A 8 -27.10 -50.03 19.26
CA LEU A 8 -26.56 -48.68 19.47
C LEU A 8 -26.32 -48.02 18.09
N LEU A 9 -27.19 -47.09 17.68
CA LEU A 9 -26.93 -46.21 16.54
C LEU A 9 -25.89 -45.17 16.96
N GLY A 10 -24.67 -45.29 16.42
CA GLY A 10 -23.64 -44.27 16.56
C GLY A 10 -23.94 -43.06 15.67
N THR A 11 -24.33 -41.94 16.27
CA THR A 11 -24.41 -40.64 15.61
C THR A 11 -23.00 -40.11 15.39
N LEU A 12 -22.55 -40.10 14.14
CA LEU A 12 -21.36 -39.37 13.72
C LEU A 12 -21.61 -37.87 13.94
N ALA A 13 -21.00 -37.31 14.98
CA ALA A 13 -20.92 -35.88 15.19
C ALA A 13 -20.01 -35.28 14.11
N CYS A 14 -20.60 -34.71 13.07
CA CYS A 14 -19.90 -33.87 12.11
C CYS A 14 -19.62 -32.55 12.82
N THR A 15 -18.40 -32.37 13.33
CA THR A 15 -17.98 -31.07 13.85
C THR A 15 -17.90 -30.10 12.67
N PRO A 16 -18.47 -28.90 12.76
CA PRO A 16 -18.28 -27.89 11.74
C PRO A 16 -16.79 -27.55 11.71
N ALA A 17 -16.12 -27.89 10.61
CA ALA A 17 -14.81 -27.34 10.31
C ALA A 17 -14.99 -25.83 10.09
N PHE A 18 -14.60 -25.02 11.07
CA PHE A 18 -14.40 -23.60 10.84
C PHE A 18 -13.36 -23.48 9.72
N ALA A 19 -13.78 -23.00 8.56
CA ALA A 19 -12.86 -22.68 7.49
C ALA A 19 -11.98 -21.54 7.99
N GLU A 20 -10.74 -21.87 8.35
CA GLU A 20 -9.71 -20.89 8.69
C GLU A 20 -9.60 -19.92 7.51
N GLU A 21 -9.73 -18.62 7.78
CA GLU A 21 -9.71 -17.61 6.72
C GLU A 21 -8.38 -17.71 5.98
N ALA A 22 -8.43 -17.83 4.65
CA ALA A 22 -7.23 -18.07 3.87
C ALA A 22 -6.25 -16.90 4.01
N LEU A 23 -5.00 -17.22 4.35
CA LEU A 23 -3.92 -16.23 4.44
C LEU A 23 -3.80 -15.48 3.11
N ARG A 24 -4.03 -14.17 3.11
CA ARG A 24 -4.03 -13.35 1.90
C ARG A 24 -3.55 -11.94 2.20
N ILE A 25 -2.61 -11.45 1.40
CA ILE A 25 -2.23 -10.04 1.40
C ILE A 25 -3.33 -9.27 0.68
N THR A 26 -3.99 -8.38 1.40
CA THR A 26 -5.10 -7.55 0.91
C THR A 26 -4.62 -6.16 0.50
N GLU A 27 -3.54 -5.68 1.12
CA GLU A 27 -2.97 -4.36 0.82
C GLU A 27 -1.45 -4.36 1.00
N LEU A 28 -0.75 -3.66 0.10
CA LEU A 28 0.67 -3.34 0.23
C LEU A 28 0.89 -1.93 -0.31
N GLN A 29 1.36 -1.02 0.55
CA GLN A 29 1.66 0.36 0.16
C GLN A 29 2.94 0.87 0.82
N ARG A 30 3.56 1.88 0.21
CA ARG A 30 4.66 2.62 0.84
C ARG A 30 4.12 3.40 2.05
N CYS A 31 4.89 3.45 3.13
CA CYS A 31 4.54 4.25 4.32
C CYS A 31 5.80 4.76 5.02
N GLY A 32 5.66 5.55 6.08
CA GLY A 32 6.79 6.21 6.76
C GLY A 32 7.39 7.32 5.90
N ASP A 33 8.73 7.39 5.80
CA ASP A 33 9.38 8.31 4.86
C ASP A 33 9.28 7.75 3.43
N LEU A 34 8.31 8.29 2.69
CA LEU A 34 8.01 7.92 1.31
C LEU A 34 9.18 8.22 0.36
N PHE A 35 10.00 9.24 0.68
CA PHE A 35 11.11 9.69 -0.14
C PHE A 35 12.46 9.19 0.34
N ALA A 36 12.50 8.29 1.33
CA ALA A 36 13.71 7.56 1.68
C ALA A 36 14.22 6.77 0.45
N HIS A 37 15.55 6.69 0.30
CA HIS A 37 16.19 5.99 -0.82
C HIS A 37 17.06 4.81 -0.38
N VAL A 38 17.53 4.82 0.88
CA VAL A 38 18.40 3.77 1.43
C VAL A 38 17.59 2.66 2.07
N ARG A 39 16.66 3.04 2.96
CA ARG A 39 15.76 2.12 3.65
C ARG A 39 14.33 2.51 3.33
N LEU A 40 13.63 1.59 2.68
CA LEU A 40 12.28 1.78 2.21
C LEU A 40 11.34 1.05 3.16
N THR A 41 10.16 1.62 3.40
CA THR A 41 9.18 1.07 4.32
C THR A 41 7.87 0.81 3.60
N TRP A 42 7.27 -0.34 3.85
CA TRP A 42 5.93 -0.70 3.40
C TRP A 42 5.06 -1.07 4.58
N CYS A 43 3.79 -0.73 4.45
CA CYS A 43 2.72 -1.16 5.34
C CYS A 43 1.87 -2.16 4.57
N LEU A 44 1.68 -3.32 5.18
CA LEU A 44 0.97 -4.45 4.62
C LEU A 44 -0.19 -4.81 5.53
N HIS A 45 -1.32 -5.14 4.91
CA HIS A 45 -2.49 -5.69 5.58
C HIS A 45 -2.79 -7.07 4.98
N ALA A 46 -3.22 -7.99 5.84
CA ALA A 46 -3.52 -9.34 5.45
C ALA A 46 -4.73 -9.91 6.20
N SER A 47 -5.58 -10.65 5.49
CA SER A 47 -6.64 -11.48 6.07
C SER A 47 -6.08 -12.87 6.39
N GLY A 48 -6.68 -13.55 7.37
CA GLY A 48 -6.19 -14.87 7.81
C GLY A 48 -4.80 -14.84 8.45
N LEU A 49 -4.35 -13.69 8.98
CA LEU A 49 -3.04 -13.56 9.62
C LEU A 49 -3.06 -14.23 11.00
N PRO A 50 -2.25 -15.27 11.25
CA PRO A 50 -2.25 -15.99 12.53
C PRO A 50 -1.67 -15.12 13.67
N GLU A 51 -1.97 -15.47 14.92
CA GLU A 51 -1.32 -14.82 16.08
C GLU A 51 0.17 -15.14 16.16
N ALA A 52 0.58 -16.32 15.68
CA ALA A 52 1.96 -16.73 15.61
C ALA A 52 2.77 -15.93 14.57
N PRO A 53 4.11 -15.85 14.70
CA PRO A 53 4.96 -15.20 13.72
C PRO A 53 4.78 -15.77 12.30
N VAL A 54 4.79 -14.89 11.31
CA VAL A 54 4.78 -15.24 9.88
C VAL A 54 6.16 -15.03 9.28
N ARG A 55 6.49 -15.85 8.28
CA ARG A 55 7.71 -15.67 7.48
C ARG A 55 7.37 -14.87 6.23
N LEU A 56 8.20 -13.89 5.90
CA LEU A 56 8.09 -13.17 4.64
C LEU A 56 9.12 -13.72 3.65
N ARG A 57 8.72 -13.84 2.39
CA ARG A 57 9.64 -14.13 1.29
C ARG A 57 9.48 -13.10 0.19
N LEU A 58 10.59 -12.53 -0.26
CA LEU A 58 10.65 -11.60 -1.38
C LEU A 58 11.43 -12.25 -2.52
N ALA A 59 10.81 -12.38 -3.69
CA ALA A 59 11.40 -13.02 -4.86
C ALA A 59 11.94 -14.45 -4.59
N GLY A 60 11.36 -15.15 -3.60
CA GLY A 60 11.80 -16.48 -3.19
C GLY A 60 12.92 -16.48 -2.14
N GLU A 61 13.38 -15.33 -1.67
CA GLU A 61 14.36 -15.25 -0.59
C GLU A 61 13.67 -14.94 0.74
N PRO A 62 13.97 -15.65 1.84
CA PRO A 62 13.43 -15.34 3.15
C PRO A 62 13.92 -13.97 3.64
N LEU A 63 13.01 -13.15 4.14
CA LEU A 63 13.35 -11.88 4.78
C LEU A 63 13.58 -12.11 6.28
N PRO A 64 14.61 -11.46 6.89
CA PRO A 64 14.85 -11.56 8.32
C PRO A 64 13.67 -11.04 9.14
N THR A 65 13.30 -11.77 10.20
CA THR A 65 12.14 -11.45 11.06
C THR A 65 12.25 -10.11 11.76
N GLU A 66 13.47 -9.63 12.02
CA GLU A 66 13.76 -8.36 12.68
C GLU A 66 13.38 -7.16 11.81
N ARG A 67 13.10 -7.38 10.52
CA ARG A 67 12.67 -6.35 9.57
C ARG A 67 11.16 -6.15 9.55
N VAL A 68 10.41 -6.96 10.31
CA VAL A 68 8.96 -7.01 10.30
C VAL A 68 8.44 -6.61 11.68
N GLU A 69 7.85 -5.43 11.75
CA GLU A 69 7.10 -4.99 12.92
C GLU A 69 5.63 -5.39 12.74
N ARG A 70 5.01 -5.94 13.78
CA ARG A 70 3.60 -6.31 13.76
C ARG A 70 2.78 -5.43 14.69
N ASN A 71 1.63 -4.99 14.21
CA ASN A 71 0.60 -4.34 15.00
C ASN A 71 -0.77 -4.91 14.59
N GLY A 72 -1.27 -5.90 15.34
CA GLY A 72 -2.51 -6.60 15.03
C GLY A 72 -2.44 -7.35 13.68
N ASP A 73 -3.31 -6.98 12.75
CA ASP A 73 -3.38 -7.51 11.38
C ASP A 73 -2.49 -6.73 10.38
N ARG A 74 -1.72 -5.74 10.87
CA ARG A 74 -0.81 -4.94 10.05
C ARG A 74 0.63 -5.37 10.28
N LEU A 75 1.36 -5.47 9.18
CA LEU A 75 2.80 -5.68 9.16
C LEU A 75 3.48 -4.45 8.57
N ARG A 76 4.52 -3.97 9.22
CA ARG A 76 5.39 -2.92 8.71
C ARG A 76 6.75 -3.53 8.40
N LEU A 77 7.14 -3.44 7.13
CA LEU A 77 8.36 -4.01 6.59
C LEU A 77 9.33 -2.89 6.24
N THR A 78 10.57 -2.96 6.74
CA THR A 78 11.64 -2.01 6.39
C THR A 78 12.83 -2.72 5.75
N LEU A 79 13.10 -2.43 4.48
CA LEU A 79 14.17 -3.08 3.71
C LEU A 79 15.23 -2.09 3.21
N PRO A 80 16.52 -2.47 3.27
CA PRO A 80 17.58 -1.76 2.56
C PRO A 80 17.46 -2.02 1.05
N ALA A 81 17.26 -0.96 0.26
CA ALA A 81 16.95 -1.08 -1.16
C ALA A 81 18.06 -1.75 -1.98
N ALA A 82 19.32 -1.56 -1.59
CA ALA A 82 20.49 -2.07 -2.29
C ALA A 82 20.75 -3.57 -2.07
N GLU A 83 20.16 -4.18 -1.04
CA GLU A 83 20.41 -5.58 -0.67
C GLU A 83 19.38 -6.55 -1.29
N HIS A 84 18.32 -6.03 -1.89
CA HIS A 84 17.20 -6.83 -2.39
C HIS A 84 16.82 -6.41 -3.81
N ARG A 85 16.05 -7.26 -4.50
CA ARG A 85 15.44 -6.96 -5.79
C ARG A 85 13.93 -6.86 -5.66
N SER A 86 13.32 -5.97 -6.45
CA SER A 86 11.88 -5.90 -6.60
C SER A 86 11.36 -7.27 -7.03
N GLY A 87 10.19 -7.66 -6.53
CA GLY A 87 9.63 -8.97 -6.84
C GLY A 87 8.37 -9.29 -6.05
N PRO A 88 7.81 -10.49 -6.27
CA PRO A 88 6.67 -10.96 -5.51
C PRO A 88 7.03 -11.16 -4.03
N LEU A 89 6.18 -10.63 -3.16
CA LEU A 89 6.18 -10.81 -1.72
C LEU A 89 5.11 -11.83 -1.33
N TRP A 90 5.47 -12.76 -0.44
CA TRP A 90 4.56 -13.73 0.17
C TRP A 90 4.66 -13.70 1.69
N LEU A 91 3.54 -14.01 2.34
CA LEU A 91 3.47 -14.46 3.72
C LEU A 91 3.40 -15.98 3.76
N GLU A 92 4.13 -16.61 4.68
CA GLU A 92 4.12 -18.05 4.90
C GLU A 92 3.94 -18.38 6.38
N HIS A 93 3.02 -19.29 6.69
CA HIS A 93 2.78 -19.82 8.03
C HIS A 93 2.25 -21.25 7.95
N ASP A 94 2.82 -22.16 8.74
CA ASP A 94 2.40 -23.58 8.86
C ASP A 94 2.06 -24.29 7.52
N GLY A 95 2.92 -24.13 6.52
CA GLY A 95 2.73 -24.70 5.18
C GLY A 95 1.71 -23.96 4.29
N GLN A 96 0.92 -23.05 4.85
CA GLN A 96 0.11 -22.10 4.10
C GLN A 96 0.96 -20.94 3.58
N ARG A 97 0.56 -20.41 2.42
CA ARG A 97 1.22 -19.29 1.75
C ARG A 97 0.17 -18.36 1.15
N SER A 98 0.40 -17.06 1.26
CA SER A 98 -0.49 -16.05 0.69
C SER A 98 -0.46 -16.01 -0.84
N ASN A 99 -1.35 -15.20 -1.42
CA ASN A 99 -1.14 -14.68 -2.77
C ASN A 99 0.18 -13.89 -2.87
N PRO A 100 0.84 -13.89 -4.04
CA PRO A 100 1.93 -12.97 -4.31
C PRO A 100 1.40 -11.54 -4.47
N VAL A 101 2.11 -10.57 -3.92
CA VAL A 101 1.92 -9.14 -4.22
C VAL A 101 3.26 -8.54 -4.63
N TRP A 102 3.30 -7.76 -5.72
CA TRP A 102 4.54 -7.19 -6.20
C TRP A 102 5.05 -6.05 -5.30
N LEU A 103 6.26 -6.20 -4.77
CA LEU A 103 6.95 -5.17 -3.99
C LEU A 103 8.02 -4.51 -4.87
N SER A 104 7.91 -3.20 -5.04
CA SER A 104 8.90 -2.39 -5.75
C SER A 104 9.89 -1.74 -4.78
N LEU A 105 11.18 -1.97 -5.00
CA LEU A 105 12.29 -1.26 -4.35
C LEU A 105 12.75 -0.03 -5.13
N GLY A 106 12.04 0.31 -6.22
CA GLY A 106 12.31 1.51 -6.99
C GLY A 106 11.98 2.79 -6.22
N ARG A 107 12.46 3.92 -6.75
CA ARG A 107 12.15 5.25 -6.22
C ARG A 107 10.73 5.71 -6.58
N SER A 108 10.14 5.11 -7.62
CA SER A 108 8.77 5.41 -8.03
C SER A 108 7.75 4.75 -7.11
N HIS A 109 6.78 5.53 -6.65
CA HIS A 109 5.65 5.07 -5.87
C HIS A 109 4.47 6.05 -6.02
N VAL A 110 3.27 5.48 -5.99
CA VAL A 110 2.00 6.21 -5.98
C VAL A 110 1.19 5.60 -4.85
N LEU A 111 0.61 6.45 -4.01
CA LEU A 111 -0.33 5.99 -2.99
C LEU A 111 -1.73 5.97 -3.60
N ALA A 112 -2.42 4.84 -3.45
CA ALA A 112 -3.80 4.71 -3.89
C ALA A 112 -4.69 5.67 -3.10
N ALA A 113 -5.78 6.14 -3.72
CA ALA A 113 -6.79 6.90 -3.00
C ALA A 113 -7.64 6.01 -2.11
N THR A 114 -8.06 6.59 -1.00
CA THR A 114 -9.18 6.09 -0.20
C THR A 114 -10.51 6.51 -0.81
N ALA A 115 -11.61 5.96 -0.30
CA ALA A 115 -12.96 6.26 -0.80
C ALA A 115 -13.37 7.73 -0.59
N ASP A 116 -12.80 8.40 0.41
CA ASP A 116 -12.99 9.82 0.70
C ASP A 116 -12.06 10.75 -0.10
N GLU A 117 -11.08 10.18 -0.82
CA GLU A 117 -10.13 10.92 -1.66
C GLU A 117 -10.49 10.84 -3.17
N VAL A 118 -11.68 10.35 -3.49
CA VAL A 118 -12.22 10.31 -4.85
C VAL A 118 -13.54 11.06 -4.97
N ALA A 119 -13.78 11.65 -6.13
CA ALA A 119 -15.02 12.33 -6.47
C ALA A 119 -15.41 12.03 -7.93
N GLU A 120 -16.65 12.30 -8.29
CA GLU A 120 -17.14 12.16 -9.66
C GLU A 120 -16.97 13.48 -10.43
N ASN A 121 -16.39 13.43 -11.63
CA ASN A 121 -16.24 14.60 -12.48
C ASN A 121 -17.52 14.88 -13.31
N MET A 122 -17.49 15.93 -14.14
CA MET A 122 -18.63 16.32 -14.99
C MET A 122 -19.07 15.24 -15.99
N ASP A 123 -18.21 14.27 -16.31
CA ASP A 123 -18.48 13.18 -17.24
C ASP A 123 -19.00 11.91 -16.54
N GLY A 124 -19.21 11.97 -15.22
CA GLY A 124 -19.61 10.79 -14.44
C GLY A 124 -18.47 9.82 -14.12
N LEU A 125 -17.21 10.26 -14.27
CA LEU A 125 -16.03 9.43 -14.04
C LEU A 125 -15.41 9.71 -12.67
N SER A 126 -15.06 8.63 -11.95
CA SER A 126 -14.31 8.73 -10.71
C SER A 126 -12.90 9.26 -10.94
N THR A 127 -12.54 10.31 -10.21
CA THR A 127 -11.24 10.99 -10.27
C THR A 127 -10.74 11.25 -8.85
N TYR A 128 -9.45 11.52 -8.70
CA TYR A 128 -8.87 11.93 -7.43
C TYR A 128 -9.36 13.34 -7.06
N LEU A 129 -9.85 13.49 -5.84
CA LEU A 129 -10.34 14.77 -5.32
C LEU A 129 -9.19 15.74 -5.08
N ASP A 130 -8.08 15.26 -4.53
CA ASP A 130 -7.01 16.10 -4.01
C ASP A 130 -5.61 15.72 -4.52
N LEU A 131 -5.47 14.71 -5.36
CA LEU A 131 -4.18 14.29 -5.91
C LEU A 131 -3.90 14.98 -7.24
N VAL A 132 -2.76 15.64 -7.34
CA VAL A 132 -2.25 16.23 -8.59
C VAL A 132 -0.78 15.84 -8.82
N SER A 133 -0.33 15.92 -10.06
CA SER A 133 1.04 15.66 -10.46
C SER A 133 1.75 16.94 -10.85
N LEU A 134 3.02 17.05 -10.45
CA LEU A 134 3.94 18.12 -10.84
C LEU A 134 5.11 17.49 -11.61
N ILE A 135 5.34 17.89 -12.85
CA ILE A 135 6.65 17.76 -13.50
C ILE A 135 7.44 19.01 -13.14
N VAL A 136 8.65 18.82 -12.67
CA VAL A 136 9.59 19.91 -12.42
C VAL A 136 10.64 19.90 -13.53
N GLU A 137 11.02 21.07 -14.02
CA GLU A 137 12.11 21.22 -15.00
C GLU A 137 13.41 20.56 -14.49
N GLU A 138 14.20 20.00 -15.41
CA GLU A 138 15.37 19.16 -15.09
C GLU A 138 16.55 19.95 -14.49
N ASP A 139 16.56 21.27 -14.62
CA ASP A 139 17.59 22.15 -14.04
C ASP A 139 17.35 22.46 -12.55
N GLN A 140 16.22 22.01 -11.99
CA GLN A 140 15.88 22.16 -10.59
C GLN A 140 15.93 20.81 -9.85
N ASP A 141 16.18 20.85 -8.53
CA ASP A 141 15.92 19.69 -7.69
C ASP A 141 14.40 19.50 -7.55
N GLY A 142 13.89 18.44 -8.18
CA GLY A 142 12.46 18.17 -8.25
C GLY A 142 11.82 17.89 -6.89
N LEU A 143 12.50 17.18 -5.99
CA LEU A 143 11.94 16.84 -4.68
C LEU A 143 11.93 18.06 -3.76
N GLU A 144 13.02 18.84 -3.76
CA GLU A 144 13.10 20.10 -3.01
C GLU A 144 12.03 21.08 -3.51
N THR A 145 11.87 21.21 -4.82
CA THR A 145 10.84 22.05 -5.44
C THR A 145 9.44 21.59 -5.08
N ALA A 146 9.14 20.30 -5.20
CA ALA A 146 7.85 19.75 -4.80
C ALA A 146 7.55 19.99 -3.31
N ARG A 147 8.55 19.86 -2.43
CA ARG A 147 8.40 20.14 -0.99
C ARG A 147 8.14 21.62 -0.71
N ARG A 148 8.89 22.51 -1.36
CA ARG A 148 8.70 23.96 -1.25
C ARG A 148 7.29 24.38 -1.69
N LEU A 149 6.81 23.84 -2.81
CA LEU A 149 5.46 24.10 -3.28
C LEU A 149 4.41 23.50 -2.36
N ALA A 150 4.62 22.27 -1.88
CA ALA A 150 3.73 21.66 -0.91
C ALA A 150 3.58 22.52 0.35
N GLU A 151 4.68 23.04 0.89
CA GLU A 151 4.65 23.97 2.02
C GLU A 151 3.92 25.28 1.69
N LYS A 152 4.26 25.92 0.56
CA LYS A 152 3.65 27.18 0.11
C LYS A 152 2.13 27.10 -0.01
N TYR A 153 1.61 25.96 -0.47
CA TYR A 153 0.18 25.77 -0.72
C TYR A 153 -0.53 24.91 0.34
N GLY A 154 0.15 24.51 1.42
CA GLY A 154 -0.43 23.65 2.46
C GLY A 154 -0.76 22.22 1.99
N ALA A 155 -0.11 21.76 0.92
CA ALA A 155 -0.24 20.43 0.37
C ALA A 155 0.78 19.45 0.99
N LYS A 156 0.71 18.17 0.60
CA LYS A 156 1.65 17.13 1.02
C LYS A 156 2.22 16.40 -0.18
N VAL A 157 3.53 16.25 -0.25
CA VAL A 157 4.16 15.37 -1.26
C VAL A 157 3.92 13.91 -0.83
N VAL A 158 3.27 13.12 -1.69
CA VAL A 158 2.85 11.73 -1.36
C VAL A 158 3.32 10.69 -2.37
N GLY A 159 3.85 11.11 -3.51
CA GLY A 159 4.24 10.21 -4.58
C GLY A 159 5.39 10.77 -5.40
N ALA A 160 6.06 9.86 -6.10
CA ALA A 160 7.08 10.20 -7.09
C ALA A 160 7.05 9.20 -8.24
N ILE A 161 7.27 9.69 -9.46
CA ILE A 161 7.56 8.88 -10.64
C ILE A 161 8.95 9.33 -11.10
N ALA A 162 9.97 8.75 -10.46
CA ALA A 162 11.34 9.25 -10.55
C ALA A 162 11.89 9.37 -11.99
N PRO A 163 11.61 8.43 -12.92
CA PRO A 163 12.08 8.56 -14.31
C PRO A 163 11.52 9.76 -15.08
N LEU A 164 10.44 10.38 -14.60
CA LEU A 164 9.76 11.49 -15.26
C LEU A 164 9.92 12.82 -14.49
N ASN A 165 10.81 12.87 -13.48
CA ASN A 165 10.92 13.97 -12.52
C ASN A 165 9.55 14.45 -11.99
N THR A 166 8.61 13.51 -11.83
CA THR A 166 7.23 13.81 -11.43
C THR A 166 7.04 13.56 -9.95
N TYR A 167 6.39 14.50 -9.27
CA TYR A 167 6.01 14.41 -7.87
C TYR A 167 4.52 14.60 -7.71
N GLN A 168 3.91 13.87 -6.78
CA GLN A 168 2.47 13.97 -6.56
C GLN A 168 2.17 14.67 -5.25
N LEU A 169 1.23 15.61 -5.30
CA LEU A 169 0.77 16.37 -4.16
C LEU A 169 -0.67 16.00 -3.79
N ARG A 170 -0.94 15.86 -2.49
CA ARG A 170 -2.29 15.93 -1.92
C ARG A 170 -2.60 17.35 -1.51
N LEU A 171 -3.63 17.93 -2.11
CA LEU A 171 -4.05 19.31 -1.93
C LEU A 171 -5.03 19.45 -0.75
N PRO A 172 -5.03 20.57 -0.01
CA PRO A 172 -6.00 20.81 1.07
C PRO A 172 -7.32 21.34 0.50
N VAL A 173 -8.04 20.52 -0.27
CA VAL A 173 -9.27 20.90 -0.99
C VAL A 173 -10.45 20.01 -0.63
N ALA A 174 -11.66 20.55 -0.70
CA ALA A 174 -12.89 19.83 -0.33
C ALA A 174 -13.73 19.41 -1.55
N ASN A 175 -13.45 19.95 -2.74
CA ASN A 175 -14.21 19.66 -3.96
C ASN A 175 -13.36 19.88 -5.22
N LEU A 176 -13.87 19.41 -6.36
CA LEU A 176 -13.17 19.51 -7.65
C LEU A 176 -12.95 20.95 -8.11
N THR A 177 -13.87 21.87 -7.82
CA THR A 177 -13.70 23.29 -8.15
C THR A 177 -12.49 23.90 -7.44
N GLU A 178 -12.32 23.60 -6.15
CA GLU A 178 -11.16 24.04 -5.37
C GLU A 178 -9.86 23.40 -5.86
N ARG A 179 -9.90 22.10 -6.18
CA ARG A 179 -8.76 21.38 -6.79
C ARG A 179 -8.31 22.07 -8.08
N ASP A 180 -9.24 22.33 -8.99
CA ASP A 180 -8.94 22.91 -10.30
C ASP A 180 -8.41 24.35 -10.15
N ALA A 181 -8.96 25.13 -9.22
CA ALA A 181 -8.45 26.46 -8.91
C ALA A 181 -7.02 26.44 -8.34
N MET A 182 -6.68 25.42 -7.55
CA MET A 182 -5.34 25.23 -7.01
C MET A 182 -4.36 24.72 -8.05
N LEU A 183 -4.81 23.84 -8.95
CA LEU A 183 -4.03 23.37 -10.09
C LEU A 183 -3.59 24.53 -10.99
N LEU A 184 -4.48 25.48 -11.28
CA LEU A 184 -4.14 26.70 -12.00
C LEU A 184 -3.08 27.56 -11.29
N ARG A 185 -3.07 27.59 -9.96
CA ARG A 185 -2.04 28.33 -9.20
C ARG A 185 -0.70 27.62 -9.25
N LEU A 186 -0.69 26.29 -9.14
CA LEU A 186 0.51 25.46 -9.22
C LEU A 186 1.14 25.54 -10.62
N GLY A 187 0.35 25.45 -11.68
CA GLY A 187 0.83 25.55 -13.07
C GLY A 187 1.32 26.95 -13.48
N ASN A 188 1.18 27.95 -12.61
CA ASN A 188 1.79 29.28 -12.79
C ASN A 188 3.15 29.41 -12.08
N GLU A 189 3.59 28.39 -11.36
CA GLU A 189 4.93 28.38 -10.75
C GLU A 189 6.01 28.18 -11.81
N VAL A 190 7.13 28.88 -11.63
CA VAL A 190 8.23 28.85 -12.61
C VAL A 190 8.86 27.45 -12.65
N GLY A 191 8.95 26.91 -13.87
CA GLY A 191 9.55 25.61 -14.17
C GLY A 191 8.80 24.41 -13.59
N VAL A 192 7.48 24.55 -13.47
CA VAL A 192 6.58 23.48 -13.04
C VAL A 192 5.39 23.37 -13.97
N ASP A 193 5.16 22.16 -14.47
CA ASP A 193 3.94 21.78 -15.13
C ASP A 193 3.07 20.97 -14.15
N ALA A 194 1.79 21.32 -14.03
CA ALA A 194 0.86 20.69 -13.10
C ALA A 194 -0.39 20.14 -13.83
N TRP A 195 -0.78 18.88 -13.56
CA TRP A 195 -2.01 18.25 -14.06
C TRP A 195 -2.61 17.22 -13.11
#